data_AF-A0A6S7IPQ0-F1
#
_entry.id   AF-A0A6S7IPQ0-F1
#
_cell.length_a   1.000
_cell.length_b   1.000
_cell.length_c   1.000
_cell.angle_alpha   90.00
_cell.angle_beta   90.00
_cell.angle_gamma   90.00
#
_symmetry.space_group_name_H-M   'P 1'
#
loop_
_entity.id
_entity.type
_entity.pdbx_description
1 polymer ?
#
loop_
_entity_poly.entity_id
_entity_poly.type
_entity_poly.pdbx_seq_one_letter_code
_entity_poly.pdbx_strand_id
1 'polypeptide(L)'
;MRGDLIEAYKIINGHVNYGHQMFNHNLHYSTRNLCNVSSCRTRFALDCFSVRVIKYWNNLPNSVKYAPSVNAFKAGLDDLKSYNPDSRHGYWYLSQEIFNRIPDKNDHVAYLKLHPEVAMQRHISCF
;
A
#
# COMPACT_ATOMS: atom_id res chain seq x y z
N MET A 1 -2.48 4.70 0.47
CA MET A 1 -1.86 4.13 1.70
C MET A 1 -2.60 4.41 2.99
N ARG A 2 -2.95 5.67 3.36
CA ARG A 2 -3.90 5.87 4.50
C ARG A 2 -5.20 5.09 4.30
N GLY A 3 -5.79 5.19 3.10
CA GLY A 3 -6.97 4.40 2.72
C GLY A 3 -6.73 2.91 2.80
N ASP A 4 -5.60 2.42 2.25
CA ASP A 4 -5.23 1.01 2.25
C ASP A 4 -5.12 0.43 3.69
N LEU A 5 -4.52 1.18 4.62
CA LEU A 5 -4.42 0.79 6.03
C LEU A 5 -5.78 0.74 6.73
N ILE A 6 -6.67 1.70 6.42
CA ILE A 6 -8.05 1.69 6.95
C ILE A 6 -8.81 0.48 6.41
N GLU A 7 -8.62 0.16 5.14
CA GLU A 7 -9.27 -0.97 4.50
C GLU A 7 -8.78 -2.29 5.09
N ALA A 8 -7.46 -2.42 5.32
CA ALA A 8 -6.88 -3.54 6.03
C ALA A 8 -7.45 -3.69 7.45
N TYR A 9 -7.58 -2.59 8.20
CA TYR A 9 -8.19 -2.62 9.54
C TYR A 9 -9.62 -3.16 9.50
N LYS A 10 -10.44 -2.78 8.50
CA LYS A 10 -11.80 -3.31 8.36
C LYS A 10 -11.81 -4.80 8.05
N ILE A 11 -10.94 -5.25 7.15
CA ILE A 11 -10.80 -6.65 6.75
C ILE A 11 -10.41 -7.52 7.96
N ILE A 12 -9.42 -7.06 8.73
CA ILE A 12 -8.89 -7.75 9.92
C ILE A 12 -9.94 -7.88 11.02
N ASN A 13 -10.67 -6.81 11.30
CA ASN A 13 -11.70 -6.81 12.34
C ASN A 13 -13.04 -7.40 11.86
N GLY A 14 -13.10 -7.94 10.63
CA GLY A 14 -14.31 -8.58 10.10
C GLY A 14 -15.45 -7.62 9.75
N HIS A 15 -15.17 -6.31 9.60
CA HIS A 15 -16.17 -5.34 9.16
C HIS A 15 -16.49 -5.47 7.66
N VAL A 16 -15.70 -6.25 6.93
CA VAL A 16 -15.75 -6.44 5.48
C VAL A 16 -15.45 -7.89 5.15
N ASN A 17 -16.24 -8.50 4.25
CA ASN A 17 -16.23 -9.96 4.02
C ASN A 17 -15.44 -10.41 2.76
N TYR A 18 -15.00 -9.50 1.89
CA TYR A 18 -14.30 -9.86 0.64
C TYR A 18 -12.79 -10.08 0.79
N GLY A 19 -12.23 -9.91 1.99
CA GLY A 19 -10.78 -9.86 2.20
C GLY A 19 -10.23 -10.72 3.32
N HIS A 20 -11.06 -11.52 4.02
CA HIS A 20 -10.66 -12.16 5.27
C HIS A 20 -9.49 -13.16 5.10
N GLN A 21 -9.31 -13.72 3.90
CA GLN A 21 -8.20 -14.60 3.54
C GLN A 21 -6.97 -13.87 2.98
N MET A 22 -6.97 -12.54 2.89
CA MET A 22 -5.85 -11.77 2.31
C MET A 22 -4.67 -11.62 3.27
N PHE A 23 -4.89 -11.79 4.57
CA PHE A 23 -3.87 -11.60 5.60
C PHE A 23 -3.88 -12.75 6.60
N ASN A 24 -2.70 -13.33 6.87
CA ASN A 24 -2.52 -14.20 8.02
C ASN A 24 -2.09 -13.37 9.23
N HIS A 25 -2.75 -13.59 10.37
CA HIS A 25 -2.25 -13.08 11.64
C HIS A 25 -1.12 -13.95 12.13
N ASN A 26 0.03 -13.36 12.43
CA ASN A 26 0.99 -14.05 13.29
C ASN A 26 0.39 -14.11 14.69
N LEU A 27 -0.11 -15.28 15.08
CA LEU A 27 -0.63 -15.53 16.42
C LEU A 27 0.45 -15.50 17.52
N HIS A 28 1.73 -15.45 17.14
CA HIS A 28 2.83 -15.80 18.05
C HIS A 28 3.41 -14.66 18.90
N TYR A 29 3.01 -13.40 18.74
CA TYR A 29 3.50 -12.35 19.64
C TYR A 29 2.41 -11.31 19.89
N SER A 30 2.47 -10.64 21.04
CA SER A 30 1.58 -9.55 21.50
C SER A 30 1.52 -8.31 20.58
N THR A 31 1.96 -8.45 19.33
CA THR A 31 1.99 -7.48 18.26
C THR A 31 1.10 -8.03 17.15
N ARG A 32 -0.05 -7.39 16.87
CA ARG A 32 -0.96 -7.72 15.75
C ARG A 32 -0.27 -7.52 14.39
N ASN A 33 0.79 -8.26 14.11
CA ASN A 33 1.57 -8.15 12.89
C ASN A 33 0.96 -9.03 11.81
N LEU A 34 0.87 -8.49 10.60
CA LEU A 34 0.35 -9.19 9.44
C LEU A 34 1.48 -9.92 8.72
N CYS A 35 1.15 -11.11 8.24
CA CYS A 35 1.96 -11.89 7.32
C CYS A 35 1.21 -12.10 6.00
N ASN A 36 1.99 -12.20 4.92
CA ASN A 36 1.43 -12.52 3.62
C ASN A 36 1.05 -14.00 3.57
N VAL A 37 -0.11 -14.30 3.00
CA VAL A 37 -0.57 -15.67 2.75
C VAL A 37 0.14 -16.28 1.52
N SER A 38 0.58 -15.44 0.58
CA SER A 38 1.16 -15.85 -0.70
C SER A 38 2.64 -15.45 -0.85
N SER A 39 3.52 -16.43 -1.01
CA SER A 39 4.97 -16.26 -1.21
C SER A 39 5.33 -15.76 -2.62
N CYS A 40 4.66 -14.75 -3.16
CA CYS A 40 4.97 -14.24 -4.50
C CYS A 40 6.11 -13.21 -4.41
N ARG A 41 7.32 -13.61 -4.87
CA ARG A 41 8.56 -12.81 -4.84
C ARG A 41 8.77 -11.92 -6.09
N THR A 42 7.80 -11.80 -6.98
CA THR A 42 7.95 -11.01 -8.22
C THR A 42 7.74 -9.51 -7.95
N ARG A 43 8.38 -8.62 -8.75
CA ARG A 43 8.22 -7.16 -8.59
C ARG A 43 6.75 -6.71 -8.69
N PHE A 44 5.95 -7.35 -9.54
CA PHE A 44 4.51 -7.11 -9.65
C PHE A 44 3.74 -7.51 -8.38
N ALA A 45 4.19 -8.55 -7.67
CA ALA A 45 3.58 -8.95 -6.41
C ALA A 45 3.87 -7.96 -5.26
N LEU A 46 4.96 -7.18 -5.34
CA LEU A 46 5.26 -6.13 -4.36
C LEU A 46 4.25 -4.98 -4.40
N ASP A 47 3.58 -4.78 -5.55
CA ASP A 47 2.57 -3.74 -5.71
C ASP A 47 1.15 -4.22 -5.36
N CYS A 48 0.97 -5.52 -5.05
CA CYS A 48 -0.30 -6.03 -4.55
C CYS A 48 -0.66 -5.38 -3.20
N PHE A 49 -1.94 -5.06 -3.05
CA PHE A 49 -2.50 -4.42 -1.85
C PHE A 49 -2.03 -5.09 -0.55
N SER A 50 -2.12 -6.42 -0.47
CA SER A 50 -1.73 -7.19 0.72
C SER A 50 -0.27 -6.98 1.11
N VAL A 51 0.66 -7.08 0.15
CA VAL A 51 2.10 -6.93 0.38
C VAL A 51 2.45 -5.51 0.83
N ARG A 52 1.91 -4.50 0.14
CA ARG A 52 2.16 -3.10 0.49
C ARG A 52 1.68 -2.79 1.90
N VAL A 53 0.44 -3.16 2.23
CA VAL A 53 -0.16 -2.91 3.54
C VAL A 53 0.66 -3.52 4.68
N ILE A 54 1.13 -4.77 4.53
CA ILE A 54 1.88 -5.49 5.56
C ILE A 54 3.10 -4.69 6.04
N LYS A 55 3.88 -4.11 5.11
CA LYS A 55 5.08 -3.33 5.42
C LYS A 55 4.77 -2.17 6.37
N TYR A 56 3.70 -1.42 6.09
CA TYR A 56 3.35 -0.24 6.89
C TYR A 56 2.58 -0.61 8.14
N TRP A 57 1.70 -1.60 8.06
CA TRP A 57 0.97 -2.11 9.20
C TRP A 57 1.92 -2.57 10.30
N ASN A 58 2.94 -3.35 9.96
CA ASN A 58 3.87 -3.88 10.96
C ASN A 58 4.67 -2.78 11.66
N ASN A 59 4.91 -1.65 11.00
CA ASN A 59 5.55 -0.46 11.58
C ASN A 59 4.61 0.39 12.46
N LEU A 60 3.31 0.13 12.48
CA LEU A 60 2.39 0.86 13.35
C LEU A 60 2.58 0.46 14.82
N PRO A 61 2.48 1.42 15.77
CA PRO A 61 2.46 1.12 17.19
C PRO A 61 1.22 0.30 17.55
N ASN A 62 1.36 -0.54 18.57
CA ASN A 62 0.28 -1.40 19.05
C ASN A 62 -0.95 -0.59 19.48
N SER A 63 -0.78 0.59 20.10
CA SER A 63 -1.89 1.48 20.48
C SER A 63 -2.83 1.79 19.31
N VAL A 64 -2.29 1.99 18.11
CA VAL A 64 -3.07 2.23 16.90
C VAL A 64 -3.66 0.93 16.36
N LYS A 65 -2.90 -0.19 16.34
CA LYS A 65 -3.39 -1.51 15.88
C LYS A 65 -4.55 -2.08 16.73
N TYR A 66 -4.58 -1.74 18.01
CA TYR A 66 -5.63 -2.17 18.96
C TYR A 66 -6.76 -1.16 19.12
N ALA A 67 -6.84 -0.15 18.23
CA ALA A 67 -7.93 0.81 18.25
C ALA A 67 -9.31 0.11 18.28
N PRO A 68 -10.26 0.55 19.14
CA PRO A 68 -11.55 -0.12 19.33
C PRO A 68 -12.55 0.13 18.21
N SER A 69 -12.28 1.10 17.33
CA SER A 69 -13.15 1.43 16.19
C SER A 69 -12.34 1.95 15.01
N VAL A 70 -12.97 1.94 13.82
CA VAL A 70 -12.38 2.52 12.60
C VAL A 70 -12.07 4.00 12.79
N ASN A 71 -12.90 4.74 13.54
CA ASN A 71 -12.68 6.16 13.78
C ASN A 71 -11.50 6.40 14.73
N ALA A 72 -11.37 5.59 15.79
CA ALA A 72 -10.21 5.63 16.67
C ALA A 72 -8.91 5.27 15.91
N PHE A 73 -8.98 4.30 14.99
CA PHE A 73 -7.86 3.96 14.12
C PHE A 73 -7.45 5.12 13.21
N LYS A 74 -8.42 5.80 12.58
CA LYS A 74 -8.18 7.00 11.75
C LYS A 74 -7.49 8.11 12.55
N ALA A 75 -8.01 8.41 13.74
CA ALA A 75 -7.43 9.41 14.63
C ALA A 75 -5.99 9.06 15.00
N GLY A 76 -5.74 7.81 15.42
CA GLY A 76 -4.38 7.36 15.77
C GLY A 76 -3.39 7.38 14.61
N LEU A 77 -3.84 7.17 13.36
CA LEU A 77 -3.00 7.39 12.19
C LEU A 77 -2.66 8.88 12.02
N ASP A 78 -3.67 9.75 12.08
CA ASP A 78 -3.48 11.19 11.90
C ASP A 78 -2.57 11.79 13.00
N ASP A 79 -2.68 11.29 14.24
CA ASP A 79 -1.79 11.64 15.36
C ASP A 79 -0.35 11.15 15.12
N LEU A 80 -0.16 9.96 14.57
CA LEU A 80 1.17 9.44 14.23
C LEU A 80 1.86 10.32 13.18
N LYS A 81 1.08 10.83 12.22
CA LYS A 81 1.57 11.77 11.19
C LYS A 81 1.91 13.13 11.78
N SER A 82 1.10 13.66 12.70
CA SER A 82 1.36 14.97 13.32
C SER A 82 2.56 14.94 14.27
N TYR A 83 2.78 13.82 14.96
CA TYR A 83 3.90 13.63 15.88
C TYR A 83 5.26 13.58 15.18
N ASN A 84 5.33 12.99 13.97
CA ASN A 84 6.59 12.86 13.25
C ASN A 84 6.40 13.03 11.73
N PRO A 85 6.16 14.26 11.25
CA PRO A 85 5.84 14.52 9.85
C PRO A 85 6.98 14.20 8.88
N ASP A 86 8.23 14.27 9.36
CA ASP A 86 9.45 14.09 8.57
C ASP A 86 9.96 12.64 8.50
N SER A 87 9.21 11.69 9.07
CA SER A 87 9.57 10.28 8.96
C SER A 87 9.53 9.83 7.50
N ARG A 88 10.72 9.61 6.91
CA ARG A 88 10.92 9.09 5.53
C ARG A 88 10.29 7.72 5.28
N HIS A 89 9.80 7.07 6.33
CA HIS A 89 9.15 5.76 6.27
C HIS A 89 7.68 5.80 6.71
N GLY A 90 7.13 6.99 6.91
CA GLY A 90 5.72 7.19 7.19
C GLY A 90 4.83 6.67 6.07
N TYR A 91 3.67 6.14 6.43
CA TYR A 91 2.69 5.63 5.47
C TYR A 91 2.14 6.71 4.51
N TRP A 92 2.40 7.99 4.81
CA TRP A 92 2.05 9.15 3.98
C TRP A 92 3.04 9.42 2.84
N TYR A 93 4.24 8.82 2.84
CA TYR A 93 5.27 9.04 1.82
C TYR A 93 5.11 8.15 0.57
N LEU A 94 4.40 7.03 0.68
CA LEU A 94 4.15 6.11 -0.45
C LEU A 94 3.43 6.73 -1.63
N SER A 95 2.58 7.74 -1.39
CA SER A 95 1.97 8.44 -2.51
C SER A 95 3.06 8.99 -3.40
N GLN A 96 4.11 9.61 -2.84
CA GLN A 96 5.27 10.06 -3.61
C GLN A 96 6.04 8.90 -4.23
N GLU A 97 6.29 7.80 -3.52
CA GLU A 97 7.00 6.64 -4.11
C GLU A 97 6.25 6.06 -5.32
N ILE A 98 4.93 5.92 -5.24
CA ILE A 98 4.09 5.43 -6.35
C ILE A 98 4.04 6.47 -7.47
N PHE A 99 3.84 7.75 -7.15
CA PHE A 99 3.84 8.83 -8.15
C PHE A 99 5.18 8.96 -8.86
N ASN A 100 6.31 8.77 -8.16
CA ASN A 100 7.65 8.81 -8.72
C ASN A 100 7.99 7.59 -9.60
N ARG A 101 7.25 6.48 -9.46
CA ARG A 101 7.39 5.29 -10.32
C ARG A 101 6.54 5.40 -11.59
N ILE A 102 5.54 6.27 -11.60
CA ILE A 102 4.80 6.56 -12.83
C ILE A 102 5.74 7.43 -13.68
N PRO A 103 6.21 6.94 -14.84
CA PRO A 103 7.06 7.75 -15.70
C PRO A 103 6.32 9.03 -16.06
N ASP A 104 7.03 10.15 -16.15
CA ASP A 104 6.43 11.40 -16.60
C ASP A 104 5.70 11.11 -17.92
N LYS A 105 4.43 11.49 -17.98
CA LYS A 105 3.57 11.19 -19.12
C LYS A 105 4.18 11.76 -20.40
N ASN A 106 4.89 12.88 -20.31
CA ASN A 106 5.59 13.50 -21.42
C ASN A 106 6.81 12.70 -21.87
N ASP A 107 7.61 12.19 -20.93
CA ASP A 107 8.77 11.35 -21.25
C ASP A 107 8.33 10.00 -21.86
N HIS A 108 7.24 9.43 -21.36
CA HIS A 108 6.69 8.20 -21.93
C HIS A 108 6.15 8.41 -23.35
N VAL A 109 5.48 9.54 -23.60
CA VAL A 109 5.01 9.91 -24.95
C VAL A 109 6.20 10.21 -25.88
N ALA A 110 7.24 10.90 -25.40
CA ALA A 110 8.45 11.15 -26.18
C ALA A 110 9.17 9.84 -26.53
N TYR A 111 9.26 8.90 -25.58
CA TYR A 111 9.80 7.56 -25.81
C TYR A 111 9.01 6.79 -26.87
N LEU A 112 7.67 6.78 -26.79
CA LEU A 112 6.83 6.11 -27.79
C LEU A 112 6.93 6.75 -29.19
N LYS A 113 7.17 8.06 -29.26
CA LYS A 113 7.44 8.76 -30.53
C LYS A 113 8.80 8.39 -31.14
N LEU A 114 9.81 8.15 -30.30
CA LEU A 114 11.16 7.72 -30.72
C LEU A 114 11.22 6.23 -31.09
N HIS A 115 10.31 5.42 -30.53
CA HIS A 115 10.26 3.96 -30.69
C HIS A 115 8.89 3.49 -31.21
N PRO A 116 8.56 3.75 -32.49
CA PRO A 116 7.26 3.43 -33.08
C PRO A 116 6.96 1.92 -33.09
N GLU A 117 7.98 1.07 -33.09
CA GLU A 117 7.84 -0.38 -32.96
C GLU A 117 7.18 -0.80 -31.64
N VAL A 118 7.51 -0.11 -30.54
CA VAL A 118 6.95 -0.38 -29.21
C VAL A 118 5.50 0.11 -29.13
N ALA A 119 5.20 1.24 -29.76
CA ALA A 119 3.83 1.77 -29.84
C ALA A 119 2.91 0.84 -30.65
N MET A 120 3.40 0.34 -31.79
CA MET A 120 2.66 -0.56 -32.67
C MET A 120 2.40 -1.92 -32.01
N GLN A 121 3.41 -2.49 -31.32
CA GLN A 121 3.26 -3.75 -30.58
C GLN A 121 2.26 -3.64 -29.42
N ARG A 122 2.02 -2.43 -28.91
CA ARG A 122 1.07 -2.14 -27.82
C ARG A 122 -0.27 -1.60 -28.31
N HIS A 123 -0.52 -1.54 -29.62
CA HIS A 123 -1.75 -0.98 -30.21
C HIS A 123 -2.06 0.46 -29.74
N ILE A 124 -1.03 1.28 -29.51
CA ILE A 124 -1.17 2.68 -29.11
C ILE A 124 -1.06 3.55 -30.35
N SER A 125 -2.12 4.30 -30.69
CA SER A 125 -2.06 5.30 -31.77
C SER A 125 -1.23 6.50 -31.33
N CYS A 126 -0.05 6.68 -31.92
CA CYS A 126 0.74 7.89 -31.80
C CYS A 126 0.33 8.89 -32.90
N PHE A 127 -0.90 9.40 -32.84
CA PHE A 127 -1.40 10.48 -33.71
C PHE A 127 -2.16 11.51 -32.89
#